data_AF-A0A7V2ATI4-F1
#
_entry.id   AF-A0A7V2ATI4-F1
#
_cell.length_a   1.000
_cell.length_b   1.000
_cell.length_c   1.000
_cell.angle_alpha   90.00
_cell.angle_beta   90.00
_cell.angle_gamma   90.00
#
_symmetry.space_group_name_H-M   'P 1'
#
loop_
_entity.id
_entity.type
_entity.pdbx_description
1 polymer ?
#
loop_
_entity_poly.entity_id
_entity_poly.type
_entity_poly.pdbx_seq_one_letter_code
_entity_poly.pdbx_strand_id
1 'polypeptide(L)'
;MVDFTRHFFRLRLPFLCIEPVRTAPSRRGKRNMLKKEIVYESALDHDFLDEIYALPGGHEIKKCIQCGTCSGSCPTSYVMDHAPRRIFSLIRAGFRDEVLSSNTIWFCSSCYTCAVRCPKEIKITDVMYALKRLAIKEGKTKGKKSVVLSKNFVKMVDKYGRNHETELMTRYILEADLFNAFKFVPQGWALFSNGRLPLLPHKMKNIDQLRKILKKVDELGEI
;
A
#
# COMPACT_ATOMS: atom_id res chain seq x y z
N MET A 1 7.98 16.47 69.20
CA MET A 1 6.89 17.34 69.70
C MET A 1 7.44 18.74 69.68
N VAL A 2 6.69 19.72 69.17
CA VAL A 2 7.12 21.09 68.72
C VAL A 2 8.15 21.06 67.60
N ASP A 3 8.17 21.89 66.58
CA ASP A 3 7.35 22.99 66.04
C ASP A 3 8.04 23.30 64.69
N PHE A 4 7.38 23.93 63.72
CA PHE A 4 7.98 24.94 62.83
C PHE A 4 7.06 25.28 61.66
N THR A 5 6.24 26.30 61.91
CA THR A 5 6.28 27.57 61.17
C THR A 5 6.20 27.53 59.64
N ARG A 6 5.06 28.06 59.19
CA ARG A 6 4.89 28.99 58.06
C ARG A 6 6.22 29.52 57.48
N HIS A 7 6.59 29.01 56.31
CA HIS A 7 7.28 29.78 55.30
C HIS A 7 6.77 29.34 53.93
N PHE A 8 5.88 30.14 53.35
CA PHE A 8 5.37 30.00 52.00
C PHE A 8 6.57 30.03 51.05
N PHE A 9 6.94 28.84 50.58
CA PHE A 9 8.19 28.60 49.89
C PHE A 9 8.16 29.27 48.52
N ARG A 10 9.12 30.18 48.35
CA ARG A 10 9.57 30.81 47.12
C ARG A 10 10.09 29.71 46.16
N LEU A 11 9.20 28.99 45.48
CA LEU A 11 9.57 28.05 44.42
C LEU A 11 9.71 28.80 43.09
N ARG A 12 10.92 29.32 42.92
CA ARG A 12 11.69 29.38 41.67
C ARG A 12 11.02 28.56 40.55
N LEU A 13 10.37 29.24 39.59
CA LEU A 13 9.92 28.65 38.33
C LEU A 13 11.12 27.93 37.68
N PRO A 14 11.16 26.59 37.63
CA PRO A 14 12.04 25.95 36.69
C PRO A 14 11.35 26.08 35.33
N PHE A 15 12.09 26.69 34.40
CA PHE A 15 11.97 26.43 32.98
C PHE A 15 11.14 25.18 32.69
N LEU A 16 9.98 25.37 32.06
CA LEU A 16 9.42 24.32 31.21
C LEU A 16 10.52 24.02 30.18
N CYS A 17 11.39 23.06 30.50
CA CYS A 17 12.06 22.26 29.51
C CYS A 17 10.94 21.57 28.74
N ILE A 18 10.48 22.23 27.69
CA ILE A 18 9.98 21.55 26.51
C ILE A 18 11.06 20.52 26.20
N GLU A 19 10.81 19.26 26.58
CA GLU A 19 11.70 18.18 26.20
C GLU A 19 11.88 18.31 24.69
N PRO A 20 13.12 18.43 24.18
CA PRO A 20 13.32 18.36 22.74
C PRO A 20 12.70 17.03 22.34
N VAL A 21 11.69 17.07 21.46
CA VAL A 21 11.19 15.90 20.75
C VAL A 21 12.44 15.09 20.44
N ARG A 22 12.59 13.94 21.11
CA ARG A 22 13.62 12.98 20.75
C ARG A 22 13.28 12.63 19.33
N THR A 23 13.89 13.35 18.38
CA THR A 23 13.87 13.00 16.99
C THR A 23 14.47 11.61 16.99
N ALA A 24 13.61 10.60 16.86
CA ALA A 24 14.02 9.25 16.57
C ALA A 24 15.11 9.39 15.53
N PRO A 25 16.30 8.78 15.71
CA PRO A 25 17.40 8.98 14.81
C PRO A 25 16.84 8.73 13.43
N SER A 26 16.72 9.81 12.63
CA SER A 26 16.30 9.68 11.27
C SER A 26 17.32 8.69 10.74
N ARG A 27 16.88 7.45 10.47
CA ARG A 27 17.69 6.55 9.66
C ARG A 27 17.82 7.38 8.40
N ARG A 28 18.97 8.04 8.31
CA ARG A 28 19.47 8.78 7.18
C ARG A 28 19.66 7.67 6.16
N GLY A 29 18.51 7.20 5.65
CA GLY A 29 18.40 6.15 4.68
C GLY A 29 19.36 6.59 3.63
N LYS A 30 20.32 5.70 3.34
CA LYS A 30 21.31 5.87 2.29
C LYS A 30 20.66 6.73 1.24
N ARG A 31 21.06 8.00 1.12
CA ARG A 31 20.78 8.75 -0.09
C ARG A 31 21.54 7.91 -1.09
N ASN A 32 20.85 6.95 -1.70
CA ASN A 32 21.29 6.29 -2.89
C ASN A 32 21.49 7.47 -3.81
N MET A 33 22.76 7.87 -3.90
CA MET A 33 23.28 8.69 -4.95
C MET A 33 22.67 8.05 -6.18
N LEU A 34 21.67 8.72 -6.76
CA LEU A 34 20.96 8.23 -7.93
C LEU A 34 22.07 7.79 -8.86
N LYS A 35 22.21 6.47 -9.08
CA LYS A 35 23.05 5.97 -10.15
C LYS A 35 22.48 6.66 -11.37
N LYS A 36 23.16 7.70 -11.82
CA LYS A 36 22.71 8.53 -12.91
C LYS A 36 23.06 7.74 -14.17
N GLU A 37 22.37 6.62 -14.36
CA GLU A 37 22.32 5.95 -15.64
C GLU A 37 21.69 6.97 -16.59
N ILE A 38 22.47 7.40 -17.56
CA ILE A 38 21.98 8.26 -18.63
C ILE A 38 21.02 7.41 -19.43
N VAL A 39 19.74 7.70 -19.32
CA VAL A 39 18.70 7.05 -20.12
C VAL A 39 18.50 7.89 -21.37
N TYR A 40 18.65 7.25 -22.53
CA TYR A 40 18.41 7.86 -23.83
C TYR A 40 16.92 7.84 -24.15
N GLU A 41 16.45 8.82 -24.92
CA GLU A 41 15.05 8.92 -25.37
C GLU A 41 14.57 7.62 -26.05
N SER A 42 15.45 6.96 -26.81
CA SER A 42 15.16 5.70 -27.50
C SER A 42 14.82 4.52 -26.57
N ALA A 43 15.11 4.62 -25.28
CA ALA A 43 14.79 3.60 -24.29
C ALA A 43 13.44 3.85 -23.59
N LEU A 44 12.77 4.95 -23.89
CA LEU A 44 11.47 5.30 -23.32
C LEU A 44 10.34 4.69 -24.14
N ASP A 45 9.29 4.26 -23.43
CA ASP A 45 8.06 3.79 -24.06
C ASP A 45 7.14 4.99 -24.29
N HIS A 46 7.02 5.41 -25.55
CA HIS A 46 6.17 6.54 -25.95
C HIS A 46 4.67 6.20 -25.88
N ASP A 47 4.30 4.93 -26.02
CA ASP A 47 2.91 4.46 -26.01
C ASP A 47 2.39 4.23 -24.57
N PHE A 48 3.31 4.13 -23.60
CA PHE A 48 2.96 3.88 -22.20
C PHE A 48 1.96 4.89 -21.66
N LEU A 49 2.09 6.17 -22.03
CA LEU A 49 1.19 7.22 -21.56
C LEU A 49 -0.23 7.04 -22.10
N ASP A 50 -0.36 6.66 -23.37
CA ASP A 50 -1.65 6.43 -24.02
C ASP A 50 -2.33 5.16 -23.49
N GLU A 51 -1.55 4.11 -23.20
CA GLU A 51 -2.06 2.93 -22.52
C GLU A 51 -2.61 3.29 -21.13
N ILE A 52 -1.88 4.09 -20.35
CA ILE A 52 -2.38 4.55 -19.06
C ILE A 52 -3.64 5.42 -19.25
N TYR A 53 -3.74 6.24 -20.29
CA TYR A 53 -4.95 7.03 -20.56
C TYR A 53 -6.18 6.19 -20.89
N ALA A 54 -5.99 5.04 -21.53
CA ALA A 54 -7.05 4.09 -21.80
C ALA A 54 -7.57 3.38 -20.53
N LEU A 55 -6.80 3.39 -19.44
CA LEU A 55 -7.22 2.81 -18.16
C LEU A 55 -8.30 3.67 -17.47
N PRO A 56 -9.18 3.05 -16.67
CA PRO A 56 -10.20 3.78 -15.92
C PRO A 56 -9.55 4.81 -14.98
N GLY A 57 -9.94 6.08 -15.13
CA GLY A 57 -9.38 7.22 -14.38
C GLY A 57 -8.00 7.69 -14.87
N GLY A 58 -7.39 7.04 -15.86
CA GLY A 58 -6.07 7.37 -16.37
C GLY A 58 -5.98 8.71 -17.09
N HIS A 59 -7.04 9.11 -17.80
CA HIS A 59 -7.09 10.40 -18.52
C HIS A 59 -6.88 11.62 -17.60
N GLU A 60 -7.21 11.51 -16.31
CA GLU A 60 -7.07 12.59 -15.33
C GLU A 60 -5.60 12.93 -15.03
N ILE A 61 -4.66 12.02 -15.35
CA ILE A 61 -3.22 12.25 -15.19
C ILE A 61 -2.75 13.46 -16.01
N LYS A 62 -3.40 13.75 -17.15
CA LYS A 62 -3.14 14.96 -17.97
C LYS A 62 -3.25 16.25 -17.17
N LYS A 63 -4.13 16.28 -16.16
CA LYS A 63 -4.39 17.45 -15.31
C LYS A 63 -3.29 17.65 -14.25
N CYS A 64 -2.37 16.70 -14.08
CA CYS A 64 -1.37 16.74 -13.01
C CYS A 64 -0.37 17.89 -13.21
N ILE A 65 -0.40 18.85 -12.27
CA ILE A 65 0.50 20.02 -12.22
C ILE A 65 1.76 19.78 -11.35
N GLN A 66 2.02 18.54 -10.93
CA GLN A 66 3.21 18.19 -10.13
C GLN A 66 3.37 18.96 -8.79
N CYS A 67 2.26 19.40 -8.17
CA CYS A 67 2.28 20.15 -6.91
C CYS A 67 2.84 19.38 -5.69
N GLY A 68 2.76 18.04 -5.69
CA GLY A 68 3.30 17.20 -4.62
C GLY A 68 2.43 16.98 -3.39
N THR A 69 1.21 17.51 -3.36
CA THR A 69 0.25 17.26 -2.26
C THR A 69 0.04 15.77 -2.00
N CYS A 70 0.02 14.95 -3.05
CA CYS A 70 -0.12 13.50 -2.94
C CYS A 70 1.07 12.83 -2.23
N SER A 71 2.29 13.32 -2.45
CA SER A 71 3.49 12.80 -1.77
C SER A 71 3.52 13.20 -0.31
N GLY A 72 3.19 14.46 0.01
CA GLY A 72 3.17 14.93 1.40
C GLY A 72 2.03 14.35 2.24
N SER A 73 0.89 14.01 1.61
CA SER A 73 -0.25 13.40 2.30
C SER A 73 -0.17 11.88 2.45
N CYS A 74 0.76 11.22 1.75
CA CYS A 74 0.86 9.77 1.77
C CYS A 74 1.54 9.28 3.07
N PRO A 75 0.84 8.49 3.92
CA PRO A 75 1.41 8.01 5.16
C PRO A 75 2.55 7.01 4.94
N THR A 76 2.55 6.29 3.82
CA THR A 76 3.54 5.27 3.49
C THR A 76 4.63 5.76 2.54
N SER A 77 4.70 7.07 2.25
CA SER A 77 5.68 7.64 1.32
C SER A 77 7.13 7.36 1.71
N TYR A 78 7.43 7.21 3.00
CA TYR A 78 8.76 6.98 3.53
C TYR A 78 9.33 5.57 3.26
N VAL A 79 8.48 4.59 2.90
CA VAL A 79 8.91 3.23 2.53
C VAL A 79 8.79 2.94 1.03
N MET A 80 8.21 3.87 0.26
CA MET A 80 8.07 3.75 -1.18
C MET A 80 9.38 4.09 -1.90
N ASP A 81 9.68 3.38 -2.99
CA ASP A 81 10.82 3.64 -3.87
C ASP A 81 10.67 5.02 -4.53
N HIS A 82 9.45 5.30 -4.99
CA HIS A 82 9.07 6.60 -5.55
C HIS A 82 7.79 7.09 -4.89
N ALA A 83 7.78 8.33 -4.41
CA ALA A 83 6.54 8.91 -3.92
C ALA A 83 5.51 9.10 -5.07
N PRO A 84 4.20 9.17 -4.79
CA PRO A 84 3.16 9.24 -5.83
C PRO A 84 3.39 10.33 -6.89
N ARG A 85 3.85 11.53 -6.49
CA ARG A 85 4.21 12.59 -7.44
C ARG A 85 5.26 12.14 -8.48
N ARG A 86 6.28 11.42 -8.03
CA ARG A 86 7.38 10.94 -8.89
C ARG A 86 6.90 9.85 -9.84
N ILE A 87 6.04 8.93 -9.40
CA ILE A 87 5.40 7.96 -10.28
C ILE A 87 4.68 8.66 -11.44
N PHE A 88 3.91 9.71 -11.16
CA PHE A 88 3.23 10.47 -12.20
C PHE A 88 4.19 11.18 -13.16
N SER A 89 5.35 11.62 -12.68
CA SER A 89 6.40 12.14 -13.56
C SER A 89 6.99 11.05 -14.47
N LEU A 90 7.26 9.88 -13.90
CA LEU A 90 7.83 8.73 -14.62
C LEU A 90 6.88 8.21 -15.70
N ILE A 91 5.58 8.16 -15.42
CA ILE A 91 4.54 7.81 -16.40
C ILE A 91 4.55 8.78 -17.57
N ARG A 92 4.56 10.09 -17.30
CA ARG A 92 4.60 11.13 -18.34
C ARG A 92 5.88 11.09 -19.18
N ALA A 93 6.96 10.57 -18.60
CA ALA A 93 8.25 10.45 -19.25
C ALA A 93 8.49 9.07 -19.88
N GLY A 94 7.51 8.16 -19.90
CA GLY A 94 7.65 6.87 -20.58
C GLY A 94 8.52 5.83 -19.85
N PHE A 95 8.83 6.02 -18.57
CA PHE A 95 9.61 5.07 -17.77
C PHE A 95 8.78 3.87 -17.29
N ARG A 96 8.26 3.07 -18.23
CA ARG A 96 7.38 1.93 -17.96
C ARG A 96 7.98 0.96 -16.94
N ASP A 97 9.22 0.52 -17.16
CA ASP A 97 9.87 -0.48 -16.32
C ASP A 97 10.14 0.02 -14.90
N GLU A 98 10.54 1.29 -14.75
CA GLU A 98 10.78 1.90 -13.44
C GLU A 98 9.47 1.99 -12.65
N VAL A 99 8.37 2.37 -13.31
CA VAL A 99 7.05 2.46 -12.67
C VAL A 99 6.52 1.08 -12.26
N LEU A 100 6.46 0.13 -13.20
CA LEU A 100 5.84 -1.17 -12.97
C LEU A 100 6.66 -2.08 -12.04
N SER A 101 7.99 -1.91 -12.03
CA SER A 101 8.87 -2.65 -11.11
C SER A 101 9.03 -1.98 -9.74
N SER A 102 8.44 -0.81 -9.51
CA SER A 102 8.54 -0.12 -8.22
C SER A 102 7.72 -0.82 -7.13
N ASN A 103 8.16 -0.73 -5.88
CA ASN A 103 7.36 -1.18 -4.75
C ASN A 103 6.17 -0.23 -4.47
N THR A 104 6.19 0.99 -5.02
CA THR A 104 5.25 2.07 -4.69
C THR A 104 3.81 1.66 -4.91
N ILE A 105 3.54 1.02 -6.04
CA ILE A 105 2.19 0.55 -6.39
C ILE A 105 1.70 -0.42 -5.30
N TRP A 106 2.55 -1.31 -4.78
CA TRP A 106 2.19 -2.31 -3.77
C TRP A 106 2.02 -1.74 -2.36
N PHE A 107 2.79 -0.72 -1.98
CA PHE A 107 2.68 -0.05 -0.69
C PHE A 107 1.55 0.99 -0.61
N CYS A 108 0.85 1.24 -1.72
CA CYS A 108 -0.36 2.06 -1.72
C CYS A 108 -1.49 1.35 -0.95
N SER A 109 -1.79 1.87 0.24
CA SER A 109 -2.85 1.40 1.13
C SER A 109 -4.26 1.80 0.68
N SER A 110 -4.38 2.56 -0.40
CA SER A 110 -5.66 3.03 -0.96
C SER A 110 -6.51 3.77 0.08
N CYS A 111 -5.87 4.60 0.90
CA CYS A 111 -6.52 5.41 1.94
C CYS A 111 -7.24 6.66 1.40
N TYR A 112 -7.21 6.89 0.08
CA TYR A 112 -7.84 8.01 -0.65
C TYR A 112 -7.44 9.44 -0.24
N THR A 113 -6.55 9.61 0.73
CA THR A 113 -6.12 10.93 1.21
C THR A 113 -5.52 11.79 0.09
N CYS A 114 -4.76 11.18 -0.82
CA CYS A 114 -4.15 11.87 -1.95
C CYS A 114 -5.18 12.32 -3.00
N ALA A 115 -6.26 11.55 -3.20
CA ALA A 115 -7.34 11.89 -4.14
C ALA A 115 -8.15 13.08 -3.63
N VAL A 116 -8.54 13.07 -2.36
CA VAL A 116 -9.34 14.15 -1.73
C VAL A 116 -8.57 15.47 -1.67
N ARG A 117 -7.25 15.42 -1.41
CA ARG A 117 -6.42 16.63 -1.28
C ARG A 117 -5.88 17.13 -2.63
N CYS A 118 -6.18 16.48 -3.73
CA CYS A 118 -5.67 16.91 -5.03
C CYS A 118 -6.39 18.19 -5.49
N PRO A 119 -5.68 19.31 -5.73
CA PRO A 119 -6.31 20.55 -6.22
C PRO A 119 -6.81 20.43 -7.67
N LYS A 120 -6.48 19.34 -8.35
CA LYS A 120 -6.94 19.01 -9.72
C LYS A 120 -7.89 17.82 -9.74
N GLU A 121 -8.32 17.36 -8.56
CA GLU A 121 -9.32 16.30 -8.39
C GLU A 121 -8.96 15.00 -9.13
N ILE A 122 -7.67 14.68 -9.18
CA ILE A 122 -7.19 13.47 -9.84
C ILE A 122 -7.42 12.27 -8.93
N LYS A 123 -8.07 11.23 -9.45
CA LYS A 123 -8.27 9.93 -8.78
C LYS A 123 -6.98 9.12 -8.78
N ILE A 124 -6.00 9.59 -8.02
CA ILE A 124 -4.65 8.99 -7.91
C ILE A 124 -4.72 7.52 -7.46
N THR A 125 -5.69 7.18 -6.61
CA THR A 125 -5.90 5.81 -6.13
C THR A 125 -6.23 4.86 -7.29
N ASP A 126 -7.09 5.27 -8.22
CA ASP A 126 -7.53 4.45 -9.36
C ASP A 126 -6.36 4.19 -10.31
N VAL A 127 -5.56 5.21 -10.57
CA VAL A 127 -4.31 5.09 -11.34
C VAL A 127 -3.36 4.09 -10.67
N MET A 128 -3.19 4.16 -9.35
CA MET A 128 -2.34 3.20 -8.62
C MET A 128 -2.87 1.76 -8.73
N TYR A 129 -4.18 1.55 -8.69
CA TYR A 129 -4.77 0.24 -8.93
C TYR A 129 -4.57 -0.24 -10.37
N ALA A 130 -4.73 0.65 -11.35
CA ALA A 130 -4.52 0.34 -12.76
C ALA A 130 -3.06 -0.11 -13.00
N LEU A 131 -2.09 0.59 -12.41
CA LEU A 131 -0.68 0.20 -12.45
C LEU A 131 -0.42 -1.15 -11.77
N LYS A 132 -1.09 -1.48 -10.65
CA LYS A 132 -1.00 -2.82 -10.03
C LYS A 132 -1.44 -3.90 -11.01
N ARG A 133 -2.59 -3.72 -11.68
CA ARG A 133 -3.13 -4.68 -12.66
C ARG A 133 -2.16 -4.85 -13.82
N LEU A 134 -1.64 -3.74 -14.36
CA LEU A 134 -0.69 -3.77 -15.46
C LEU A 134 0.62 -4.48 -15.07
N ALA A 135 1.16 -4.19 -13.87
CA ALA A 135 2.35 -4.87 -13.36
C ALA A 135 2.14 -6.38 -13.16
N ILE A 136 0.94 -6.82 -12.76
CA ILE A 136 0.58 -8.24 -12.69
C ILE A 136 0.51 -8.85 -14.09
N LYS A 137 -0.14 -8.18 -15.05
CA LYS A 137 -0.28 -8.63 -16.44
C LYS A 137 1.08 -8.83 -17.11
N GLU A 138 2.03 -7.93 -16.85
CA GLU A 138 3.40 -8.00 -17.39
C GLU A 138 4.38 -8.83 -16.54
N GLY A 139 3.94 -9.36 -15.39
CA GLY A 139 4.82 -10.11 -14.50
C GLY A 139 5.94 -9.29 -13.84
N LYS A 140 5.87 -7.95 -13.87
CA LYS A 140 6.91 -7.03 -13.33
C LYS A 140 6.83 -6.85 -11.80
N THR A 141 6.27 -7.82 -11.09
CA THR A 141 6.00 -7.71 -9.66
C THR A 141 7.23 -8.09 -8.85
N LYS A 142 7.92 -7.10 -8.25
CA LYS A 142 8.97 -7.33 -7.24
C LYS A 142 8.33 -7.86 -5.95
N GLY A 143 8.02 -9.15 -5.92
CA GLY A 143 7.44 -9.83 -4.77
C GLY A 143 6.32 -10.79 -5.15
N LYS A 144 6.68 -12.06 -5.42
CA LYS A 144 5.70 -13.14 -5.68
C LYS A 144 4.64 -13.22 -4.58
N LYS A 145 5.01 -12.87 -3.34
CA LYS A 145 4.16 -13.00 -2.14
C LYS A 145 2.91 -12.11 -2.18
N SER A 146 3.02 -10.82 -2.57
CA SER A 146 1.86 -9.91 -2.58
C SER A 146 0.83 -10.32 -3.62
N VAL A 147 1.28 -10.74 -4.81
CA VAL A 147 0.42 -11.26 -5.86
C VAL A 147 -0.29 -12.54 -5.41
N VAL A 148 0.42 -13.47 -4.78
CA VAL A 148 -0.15 -14.71 -4.24
C VAL A 148 -1.20 -14.41 -3.17
N LEU A 149 -0.93 -13.47 -2.26
CA LEU A 149 -1.90 -13.05 -1.26
C LEU A 149 -3.15 -12.46 -1.91
N SER A 150 -3.01 -11.52 -2.85
CA SER A 150 -4.14 -10.91 -3.54
C SER A 150 -4.97 -11.93 -4.32
N LYS A 151 -4.31 -12.88 -5.03
CA LYS A 151 -5.01 -13.95 -5.74
C LYS A 151 -5.79 -14.87 -4.80
N ASN A 152 -5.18 -15.28 -3.68
CA ASN A 152 -5.88 -16.12 -2.70
C ASN A 152 -7.02 -15.38 -2.02
N PHE A 153 -6.84 -14.09 -1.71
CA PHE A 153 -7.88 -13.25 -1.15
C PHE A 153 -9.11 -13.18 -2.06
N VAL A 154 -8.93 -12.88 -3.35
CA VAL A 154 -10.03 -12.82 -4.32
C VAL A 154 -10.73 -14.18 -4.43
N LYS A 155 -9.98 -15.28 -4.52
CA LYS A 155 -10.55 -16.65 -4.51
C LYS A 155 -11.42 -16.92 -3.28
N MET A 156 -11.05 -16.42 -2.10
CA MET A 156 -11.86 -16.60 -0.88
C MET A 156 -13.15 -15.79 -0.95
N VAL A 157 -13.08 -14.56 -1.44
CA VAL A 157 -14.26 -13.70 -1.63
C VAL A 157 -15.21 -14.32 -2.66
N ASP A 158 -14.72 -14.83 -3.79
CA ASP A 158 -15.55 -15.47 -4.81
C ASP A 158 -16.22 -16.75 -4.30
N LYS A 159 -15.49 -17.52 -3.46
CA LYS A 159 -15.95 -18.81 -2.96
C LYS A 159 -16.95 -18.68 -1.80
N TYR A 160 -16.69 -17.81 -0.84
CA TYR A 160 -17.46 -17.72 0.41
C TYR A 160 -18.20 -16.39 0.59
N GLY A 161 -17.89 -15.37 -0.21
CA GLY A 161 -18.40 -14.02 -0.06
C GLY A 161 -17.77 -13.21 1.08
N ARG A 162 -16.83 -13.83 1.81
CA ARG A 162 -16.05 -13.20 2.89
C ARG A 162 -14.70 -13.89 3.00
N ASN A 163 -13.73 -13.16 3.54
CA ASN A 163 -12.43 -13.77 3.82
C ASN A 163 -12.50 -14.67 5.04
N HIS A 164 -11.89 -15.84 4.89
CA HIS A 164 -11.62 -16.75 5.98
C HIS A 164 -10.12 -16.71 6.27
N GLU A 165 -9.74 -16.00 7.33
CA GLU A 165 -8.35 -15.67 7.64
C GLU A 165 -7.46 -16.91 7.73
N THR A 166 -7.95 -17.98 8.37
CA THR A 166 -7.21 -19.25 8.49
C THR A 166 -6.94 -19.86 7.13
N GLU A 167 -7.96 -20.00 6.26
CA GLU A 167 -7.74 -20.58 4.93
C GLU A 167 -6.85 -19.69 4.06
N LEU A 168 -7.03 -18.37 4.12
CA LEU A 168 -6.21 -17.40 3.40
C LEU A 168 -4.74 -17.51 3.82
N MET A 169 -4.47 -17.52 5.13
CA MET A 169 -3.12 -17.61 5.68
C MET A 169 -2.47 -18.96 5.40
N THR A 170 -3.20 -20.06 5.56
CA THR A 170 -2.68 -21.40 5.25
C THR A 170 -2.31 -21.50 3.78
N ARG A 171 -3.21 -21.09 2.87
CA ARG A 171 -2.92 -21.09 1.42
C ARG A 171 -1.75 -20.20 1.05
N TYR A 172 -1.71 -18.98 1.59
CA TYR A 172 -0.61 -18.06 1.36
C TYR A 172 0.73 -18.64 1.83
N ILE A 173 0.81 -19.21 3.03
CA ILE A 173 2.04 -19.79 3.56
C ILE A 173 2.49 -20.98 2.69
N LEU A 174 1.55 -21.86 2.29
CA LEU A 174 1.85 -23.03 1.47
C LEU A 174 2.29 -22.66 0.04
N GLU A 175 1.68 -21.65 -0.58
CA GLU A 175 1.99 -21.23 -1.95
C GLU A 175 3.19 -20.27 -2.04
N ALA A 176 3.36 -19.38 -1.05
CA ALA A 176 4.32 -18.29 -1.12
C ALA A 176 5.61 -18.54 -0.31
N ASP A 177 5.56 -19.37 0.73
CA ASP A 177 6.68 -19.50 1.67
C ASP A 177 6.71 -20.82 2.45
N LEU A 178 6.62 -21.94 1.72
CA LEU A 178 6.52 -23.28 2.30
C LEU A 178 7.65 -23.59 3.31
N PHE A 179 8.87 -23.14 3.04
CA PHE A 179 10.02 -23.35 3.94
C PHE A 179 9.90 -22.60 5.27
N ASN A 180 9.36 -21.38 5.26
CA ASN A 180 9.15 -20.63 6.51
C ASN A 180 7.83 -21.01 7.22
N ALA A 181 7.00 -21.86 6.63
CA ALA A 181 5.76 -22.34 7.26
C ALA A 181 6.00 -22.93 8.65
N PHE A 182 7.08 -23.70 8.82
CA PHE A 182 7.46 -24.29 10.11
C PHE A 182 7.72 -23.25 11.21
N LYS A 183 8.20 -22.05 10.85
CA LYS A 183 8.44 -20.97 11.82
C LYS A 183 7.16 -20.36 12.38
N PHE A 184 6.04 -20.54 11.69
CA PHE A 184 4.73 -20.04 12.10
C PHE A 184 3.92 -21.08 12.88
N VAL A 185 4.39 -22.33 12.97
CA VAL A 185 3.69 -23.41 13.69
C VAL A 185 3.48 -23.08 15.17
N PRO A 186 4.47 -22.58 15.94
CA PRO A 186 4.26 -22.25 17.35
C PRO A 186 3.17 -21.18 17.57
N GLN A 187 3.15 -20.15 16.73
CA GLN A 187 2.18 -19.05 16.79
C GLN A 187 0.80 -19.54 16.34
N GLY A 188 0.74 -20.38 15.31
CA GLY A 188 -0.50 -21.04 14.88
C GLY A 188 -1.09 -21.91 15.97
N TRP A 189 -0.25 -22.67 16.68
CA TRP A 189 -0.67 -23.48 17.83
C TRP A 189 -1.20 -22.62 18.97
N ALA A 190 -0.51 -21.54 19.33
CA ALA A 190 -0.96 -20.61 20.36
C ALA A 190 -2.30 -19.93 20.01
N LEU A 191 -2.53 -19.58 18.74
CA LEU A 191 -3.82 -19.03 18.29
C LEU A 191 -4.93 -20.08 18.34
N PHE A 192 -4.62 -21.32 17.93
CA PHE A 192 -5.55 -22.45 17.97
C PHE A 192 -5.94 -22.81 19.40
N SER A 193 -4.99 -22.93 20.32
CA SER A 193 -5.23 -23.28 21.73
C SER A 193 -6.07 -22.22 22.46
N ASN A 194 -6.00 -20.97 22.02
CA ASN A 194 -6.81 -19.87 22.55
C ASN A 194 -8.17 -19.71 21.85
N GLY A 195 -8.55 -20.61 20.94
CA GLY A 195 -9.81 -20.56 20.20
C GLY A 195 -9.94 -19.37 19.24
N ARG A 196 -8.82 -18.70 18.91
CA ARG A 196 -8.78 -17.50 18.05
C ARG A 196 -8.55 -17.83 16.57
N LEU A 197 -8.50 -19.11 16.22
CA LEU A 197 -8.27 -19.60 14.86
C LEU A 197 -9.48 -20.45 14.40
N PRO A 198 -10.52 -19.85 13.79
CA PRO A 198 -11.63 -20.62 13.25
C PRO A 198 -11.13 -21.48 12.09
N LEU A 199 -11.30 -22.80 12.16
CA LEU A 199 -10.87 -23.71 11.08
C LEU A 199 -11.89 -23.80 9.94
N LEU A 200 -13.17 -23.60 10.27
CA LEU A 200 -14.27 -23.75 9.32
C LEU A 200 -14.64 -22.38 8.72
N PRO A 201 -14.70 -22.27 7.38
CA PRO A 201 -15.09 -21.04 6.73
C PRO A 201 -16.57 -20.76 6.95
N HIS A 202 -16.88 -19.53 7.36
CA HIS A 202 -18.24 -19.01 7.35
C HIS A 202 -18.57 -18.46 5.96
N LYS A 203 -19.75 -18.80 5.45
CA LYS A 203 -20.27 -18.32 4.17
C LYS A 203 -21.27 -17.17 4.37
N MET A 204 -21.28 -16.22 3.45
CA MET A 204 -22.31 -15.18 3.42
C MET A 204 -23.68 -15.78 3.02
N LYS A 205 -24.77 -15.31 3.67
CA LYS A 205 -26.14 -15.82 3.45
C LYS A 205 -26.59 -15.72 1.98
N ASN A 206 -26.35 -14.58 1.32
CA ASN A 206 -26.80 -14.31 -0.05
C ASN A 206 -25.63 -14.32 -1.05
N ILE A 207 -24.86 -15.40 -1.12
CA ILE A 207 -23.71 -15.48 -2.04
C ILE A 207 -24.11 -15.37 -3.52
N ASP A 208 -25.29 -15.84 -3.89
CA ASP A 208 -25.71 -15.86 -5.30
C ASP A 208 -26.00 -14.45 -5.82
N GLN A 209 -26.40 -13.53 -4.94
CA GLN A 209 -26.51 -12.11 -5.28
C GLN A 209 -25.13 -11.51 -5.57
N LEU A 210 -24.13 -11.80 -4.73
CA LEU A 210 -22.75 -11.37 -4.98
C LEU A 210 -22.23 -11.90 -6.32
N ARG A 211 -22.48 -13.17 -6.64
CA ARG A 211 -22.08 -13.77 -7.91
C ARG A 211 -22.74 -13.09 -9.11
N LYS A 212 -24.02 -12.71 -8.99
CA LYS A 212 -24.72 -11.94 -10.03
C LYS A 212 -24.08 -10.57 -10.24
N ILE A 213 -23.71 -9.89 -9.14
CA ILE A 213 -23.02 -8.59 -9.20
C ILE A 213 -21.66 -8.75 -9.89
N LEU A 214 -20.82 -9.69 -9.43
CA LEU A 214 -19.51 -9.94 -10.00
C LEU A 214 -19.59 -10.27 -11.50
N LYS A 215 -20.51 -11.17 -11.88
CA LYS A 215 -20.76 -11.49 -13.30
C LYS A 215 -21.12 -10.24 -14.10
N LYS A 216 -21.93 -9.35 -13.53
CA LYS A 216 -22.30 -8.11 -14.22
C LYS A 216 -21.12 -7.15 -14.38
N VAL A 217 -20.22 -7.09 -13.40
CA VAL A 217 -19.01 -6.26 -13.50
C VAL A 217 -18.05 -6.83 -14.56
N ASP A 218 -17.90 -8.16 -14.63
CA ASP A 218 -17.11 -8.82 -15.68
C ASP A 218 -17.66 -8.52 -17.08
N GLU A 219 -18.99 -8.51 -17.25
CA GLU A 219 -19.65 -8.12 -18.51
C GLU A 219 -19.38 -6.65 -18.91
N LEU A 220 -19.15 -5.77 -17.94
CA LEU A 220 -18.88 -4.34 -18.17
C LEU A 220 -17.40 -4.04 -18.40
N GLY A 221 -16.51 -5.02 -18.24
CA GLY A 221 -15.06 -4.85 -18.48
C GLY A 221 -14.34 -3.96 -17.46
N GLU A 222 -14.90 -3.78 -16.26
CA GLU A 222 -14.28 -2.94 -15.21
C GLU A 222 -13.27 -3.68 -14.31
N ILE A 223 -13.16 -5.01 -14.45
CA ILE A 223 -12.24 -5.87 -13.67
C ILE A 223 -11.12 -6.43 -14.55
#